data_AF-A0A2N2SLK8-F1
#
_entry.id   AF-A0A2N2SLK8-F1
#
_cell.length_a   1.000
_cell.length_b   1.000
_cell.length_c   1.000
_cell.angle_alpha   90.00
_cell.angle_beta   90.00
_cell.angle_gamma   90.00
#
_symmetry.space_group_name_H-M   'P 1'
#
loop_
_entity.id
_entity.type
_entity.pdbx_description
1 polymer ?
#
loop_
_entity_poly.entity_id
_entity_poly.type
_entity_poly.pdbx_seq_one_letter_code
_entity_poly.pdbx_strand_id
1 'polypeptide(L)' 'RFNCRMDKLPVINRIVERCEAMESFRLAAPENQPDAE' A
#
# COMPACT_ATOMS: atom_id res chain seq x y z
N ARG A 1 -7.37 1.74 -5.98
CA ARG A 1 -7.44 3.07 -6.65
C ARG A 1 -7.29 2.97 -8.18
N PHE A 2 -6.28 2.28 -8.73
CA PHE A 2 -6.01 2.27 -10.19
C PHE A 2 -6.43 0.98 -10.93
N ASN A 3 -6.96 -0.02 -10.21
CA ASN A 3 -7.42 -1.32 -10.74
C ASN A 3 -6.41 -1.99 -11.70
N CYS A 4 -5.11 -1.82 -11.44
CA CYS A 4 -4.05 -2.43 -12.24
C CYS A 4 -3.81 -3.88 -11.80
N ARG A 5 -3.52 -4.77 -12.75
CA ARG A 5 -3.11 -6.14 -12.44
C ARG A 5 -1.66 -6.19 -11.94
N MET A 6 -1.46 -6.74 -10.74
CA MET A 6 -0.16 -6.82 -10.06
C MET A 6 0.31 -8.27 -9.84
N ASP A 7 -0.45 -9.27 -10.29
CA ASP A 7 -0.18 -10.69 -10.08
C ASP A 7 1.14 -11.17 -10.68
N LYS A 8 1.66 -10.47 -11.69
CA LYS A 8 2.94 -10.76 -12.35
C LYS A 8 4.16 -10.14 -11.66
N LEU A 9 3.98 -9.43 -10.54
CA LEU A 9 5.04 -8.69 -9.85
C LEU A 9 5.25 -9.19 -8.40
N PRO A 10 5.58 -10.48 -8.19
CA PRO A 10 5.55 -11.09 -6.86
C PRO A 10 6.56 -10.49 -5.87
N VAL A 11 7.72 -10.02 -6.34
CA VAL A 11 8.73 -9.38 -5.48
C VAL A 11 8.23 -8.03 -4.96
N ILE A 12 7.62 -7.23 -5.84
CA ILE A 12 7.04 -5.94 -5.46
C ILE A 12 5.91 -6.17 -4.46
N ASN A 13 5.01 -7.13 -4.72
CA ASN A 13 3.91 -7.44 -3.81
C ASN A 13 4.41 -7.84 -2.42
N ARG A 14 5.44 -8.70 -2.33
CA ARG A 14 6.05 -9.07 -1.05
C ARG A 14 6.66 -7.87 -0.31
N ILE A 15 7.29 -6.94 -1.02
CA ILE A 15 7.86 -5.73 -0.41
C ILE A 15 6.72 -4.84 0.12
N VAL A 16 5.68 -4.62 -0.69
CA VAL A 16 4.51 -3.82 -0.30
C VAL A 16 3.83 -4.41 0.95
N GLU A 17 3.58 -5.72 0.98
CA GLU A 17 3.02 -6.40 2.16
C GLU A 17 3.86 -6.15 3.44
N ARG A 18 5.19 -6.17 3.31
CA ARG A 18 6.09 -5.89 4.44
C ARG A 18 6.04 -4.43 4.88
N CYS A 19 5.95 -3.50 3.93
CA CYS A 19 5.81 -2.08 4.21
C CYS A 19 4.48 -1.79 4.91
N GLU A 20 3.35 -2.27 4.37
CA GLU A 20 2.01 -2.03 4.92
C GLU A 20 1.82 -2.59 6.35
N ALA A 21 2.57 -3.63 6.72
CA ALA A 21 2.59 -4.16 8.08
C ALA A 21 3.27 -3.22 9.11
N MET A 22 4.07 -2.24 8.66
CA MET A 22 4.73 -1.27 9.54
C MET A 22 3.78 -0.11 9.88
N GLU A 23 3.75 0.27 11.14
CA GLU A 23 2.88 1.35 11.61
C GLU A 23 3.12 2.68 10.88
N SER A 24 4.37 3.04 10.62
CA SER A 24 4.72 4.27 9.90
C SER A 24 4.10 4.32 8.51
N PHE A 25 4.09 3.20 7.78
CA PHE A 25 3.47 3.10 6.46
C PHE A 25 1.95 3.10 6.55
N ARG A 26 1.37 2.38 7.52
CA ARG A 26 -0.07 2.37 7.75
C ARG A 26 -0.61 3.77 8.05
N LEU A 27 0.05 4.52 8.93
CA LEU A 27 -0.35 5.89 9.26
C LEU A 27 -0.16 6.87 8.09
N ALA A 28 0.81 6.62 7.22
CA ALA A 28 1.06 7.41 6.02
C ALA A 28 0.19 7.00 4.81
N ALA A 29 -0.64 5.95 4.94
CA ALA A 29 -1.49 5.49 3.85
C ALA A 29 -2.48 6.58 3.43
N PRO A 30 -2.76 6.77 2.12
CA PRO A 30 -3.64 7.84 1.63
C PRO A 30 -5.01 7.88 2.29
N GLU A 31 -5.60 6.72 2.58
CA GLU A 31 -6.90 6.57 3.24
C GLU A 31 -6.93 7.05 4.70
N ASN A 32 -5.77 7.24 5.34
CA ASN A 32 -5.66 7.73 6.71
C ASN A 32 -5.31 9.23 6.80
N GLN A 33 -5.30 9.93 5.67
CA GLN A 33 -4.94 11.35 5.62
C GLN A 33 -6.15 12.26 5.90
N PRO A 34 -5.94 13.48 6.42
CA PRO A 34 -7.04 14.39 6.76
C PRO A 34 -7.92 14.81 5.59
N ASP A 35 -7.40 14.71 4.37
CA ASP A 35 -8.04 15.04 3.10
C ASP A 35 -8.51 13.80 2.32
N ALA A 36 -8.54 12.63 2.97
CA ALA A 36 -9.10 11.43 2.36
C ALA A 36 -10.61 11.61 2.11
N GLU A 37 -11.01 11.58 0.82
CA GLU A 37 -12.41 11.59 0.36
C GLU A 37 -13.12 10.24 0.57
#